data_AF-A0A538LZQ0-F1
#
_entry.id   AF-A0A538LZQ0-F1
#
_cell.length_a   1.000
_cell.length_b   1.000
_cell.length_c   1.000
_cell.angle_alpha   90.00
_cell.angle_beta   90.00
_cell.angle_gamma   90.00
#
_symmetry.space_group_name_H-M   'P 1'
#
loop_
_entity.id
_entity.type
_entity.pdbx_description
1 polymer ?
#
loop_
_entity_poly.entity_id
_entity_poly.type
_entity_poly.pdbx_seq_one_letter_code
_entity_poly.pdbx_strand_id
1 'polypeptide(L)'
;MATATCLHGLQPDTCLICQTLADKPSPPAKSDRRGRSPRSLPTLGPEDRGPDRPARRFSVAGAVALVLATIVVAWVVVAALWTTFRVVELALVAAAAGWLGWRLGVWHGRRIGH
;
A
#
# COMPACT_ATOMS: atom_id res chain seq x y z
N MET A 1 -21.42 46.51 -3.44
CA MET A 1 -20.01 46.05 -3.36
C MET A 1 -20.00 44.64 -3.89
N ALA A 2 -19.50 44.41 -5.10
CA ALA A 2 -19.53 43.08 -5.72
C ALA A 2 -18.51 42.18 -5.02
N THR A 3 -19.00 41.19 -4.27
CA THR A 3 -18.20 40.10 -3.72
C THR A 3 -17.71 39.24 -4.87
N ALA A 4 -16.57 39.61 -5.45
CA ALA A 4 -15.93 38.84 -6.51
C ALA A 4 -15.46 37.51 -5.92
N THR A 5 -16.22 36.45 -6.15
CA THR A 5 -15.76 35.07 -5.93
C THR A 5 -14.62 34.78 -6.92
N CYS A 6 -13.55 34.14 -6.46
CA CYS A 6 -12.47 33.70 -7.35
C CYS A 6 -13.04 32.67 -8.35
N LEU A 7 -12.38 32.42 -9.49
CA LEU A 7 -12.80 31.41 -10.49
C LEU A 7 -13.00 29.99 -9.87
N HIS A 8 -12.44 29.79 -8.69
CA HIS A 8 -12.51 28.58 -7.88
C HIS A 8 -13.76 28.51 -6.97
N GLY A 9 -14.66 29.48 -7.05
CA GLY A 9 -15.89 29.52 -6.24
C GLY A 9 -15.70 29.90 -4.76
N LEU A 10 -14.47 30.24 -4.35
CA LEU A 10 -14.14 30.68 -3.00
C LEU A 10 -13.97 32.20 -2.94
N GLN A 11 -14.07 32.78 -1.74
CA GLN A 11 -13.66 34.18 -1.55
C GLN A 11 -12.13 34.33 -1.79
N PRO A 12 -11.66 35.46 -2.33
CA PRO A 12 -10.26 35.62 -2.74
C PRO A 12 -9.23 35.43 -1.62
N ASP A 13 -9.62 35.74 -0.39
CA ASP A 13 -8.85 35.62 0.86
C ASP A 13 -8.79 34.18 1.41
N THR A 14 -9.71 33.30 0.99
CA THR A 14 -9.75 31.88 1.42
C THR A 14 -9.22 30.92 0.36
N CYS A 15 -9.08 31.38 -0.88
CA CYS A 15 -8.52 30.56 -1.95
C CYS A 15 -6.98 30.59 -1.89
N LEU A 16 -6.38 29.51 -1.37
CA LEU A 16 -4.92 29.33 -1.32
C LEU A 16 -4.21 29.58 -2.67
N ILE A 17 -4.88 29.28 -3.79
CA ILE A 17 -4.35 29.56 -5.12
C ILE A 17 -4.29 31.07 -5.36
N CYS A 18 -5.40 31.79 -5.12
CA CYS A 18 -5.47 33.23 -5.35
C CYS A 18 -4.56 33.99 -4.35
N GLN A 19 -4.38 33.46 -3.13
CA GLN A 19 -3.47 33.97 -2.10
C GLN A 19 -1.99 33.79 -2.48
N THR A 20 -1.60 32.60 -2.97
CA THR A 20 -0.22 32.35 -3.42
C THR A 20 0.14 33.14 -4.70
N LEU A 21 -0.84 33.45 -5.55
CA LEU A 21 -0.63 34.35 -6.69
C LEU A 21 -0.59 35.83 -6.29
N ALA A 22 -1.36 36.25 -5.28
CA ALA A 22 -1.36 37.63 -4.76
C ALA A 22 -0.04 37.97 -4.02
N ASP A 23 0.55 36.99 -3.32
CA ASP A 23 1.82 37.14 -2.63
C ASP A 23 3.05 37.21 -3.57
N LYS A 24 2.87 36.99 -4.88
CA LYS A 24 3.89 37.39 -5.85
C LYS A 24 3.82 38.91 -6.02
N PRO A 25 4.86 39.68 -5.67
CA PRO A 25 4.90 41.09 -5.99
C PRO A 25 4.90 41.20 -7.52
N SER A 26 3.76 41.60 -8.08
CA SER A 26 3.74 42.14 -9.43
C SER A 26 4.64 43.37 -9.41
N PRO A 27 5.69 43.45 -10.25
CA PRO A 27 6.48 44.66 -10.35
C PRO A 27 5.54 45.81 -10.74
N PRO A 28 5.77 47.04 -10.23
CA PRO A 28 4.86 48.15 -10.48
C PRO A 28 4.68 48.35 -11.98
N ALA A 29 3.44 48.28 -12.45
CA ALA A 29 3.06 48.63 -13.81
C ALA A 29 3.34 50.13 -14.01
N LYS A 30 4.59 50.45 -14.36
CA LYS A 30 4.95 51.73 -14.95
C LYS A 30 4.27 51.81 -16.31
N SER A 31 3.45 52.84 -16.45
CA SER A 31 3.03 53.40 -17.72
C SER A 31 4.24 53.68 -18.61
N ASP A 32 4.04 53.53 -19.92
CA ASP A 32 4.85 54.05 -21.03
C ASP A 32 6.29 53.52 -21.22
N ARG A 33 6.46 52.60 -22.19
CA ARG A 33 6.92 52.96 -23.55
C ARG A 33 7.15 51.73 -24.45
N ARG A 34 6.65 51.88 -25.68
CA ARG A 34 7.07 51.20 -26.91
C ARG A 34 8.53 50.70 -26.92
N GLY A 35 8.71 49.47 -27.40
CA GLY A 35 9.74 49.18 -28.40
C GLY A 35 10.77 48.10 -28.06
N ARG A 36 10.73 47.03 -28.87
CA ARG A 36 11.87 46.20 -29.32
C ARG A 36 12.31 45.01 -28.44
N SER A 37 11.89 43.83 -28.92
CA SER A 37 12.41 42.47 -28.71
C SER A 37 13.88 42.32 -29.23
N PRO A 38 14.56 41.16 -29.12
CA PRO A 38 14.96 40.37 -27.94
C PRO A 38 16.47 40.01 -27.97
N ARG A 39 17.12 39.76 -26.83
CA ARG A 39 18.23 38.78 -26.64
C ARG A 39 19.01 39.06 -25.35
N SER A 40 18.87 38.16 -24.39
CA SER A 40 19.92 37.88 -23.42
C SER A 40 19.65 36.50 -22.83
N LEU A 41 20.34 35.48 -23.35
CA LEU A 41 20.50 34.22 -22.64
C LEU A 41 21.24 34.49 -21.32
N PRO A 42 20.86 33.84 -20.21
CA PRO A 42 21.78 33.58 -19.12
C PRO A 42 22.06 32.08 -19.04
N THR A 43 23.30 31.75 -19.43
CA THR A 43 24.27 30.96 -18.66
C THR A 43 23.76 29.68 -17.97
N LEU A 44 24.14 28.53 -18.54
CA LEU A 44 24.20 27.23 -17.88
C LEU A 44 25.13 27.30 -16.65
N GLY A 45 24.60 26.92 -15.49
CA GLY A 45 25.37 26.51 -14.32
C GLY A 45 24.51 26.42 -13.06
N PRO A 46 24.87 25.58 -12.07
CA PRO A 46 25.34 24.20 -12.12
C PRO A 46 24.20 23.23 -11.74
N GLU A 47 24.17 22.02 -12.31
CA GLU A 47 23.37 20.91 -11.79
C GLU A 47 23.92 20.48 -10.43
N ASP A 48 23.51 21.15 -9.35
CA ASP A 48 23.58 20.61 -8.00
C ASP A 48 22.59 19.44 -7.89
N ARG A 49 23.00 18.26 -8.40
CA ARG A 49 22.43 16.97 -8.01
C ARG A 49 22.79 16.75 -6.54
N GLY A 50 22.00 17.32 -5.65
CA GLY A 50 21.93 16.81 -4.28
C GLY A 50 21.58 15.32 -4.33
N PRO A 51 22.17 14.48 -3.46
CA PRO A 51 21.81 13.07 -3.40
C PRO A 51 20.32 12.96 -3.06
N ASP A 52 19.53 12.51 -4.03
CA ASP A 52 18.14 12.12 -3.85
C ASP A 52 18.09 11.01 -2.80
N ARG A 53 18.03 11.39 -1.53
CA ARG A 53 17.61 10.48 -0.47
C ARG A 53 16.17 10.10 -0.82
N PRO A 54 15.84 8.82 -1.05
CA PRO A 54 14.46 8.42 -1.25
C PRO A 54 13.73 8.69 0.06
N ALA A 55 13.08 9.85 0.16
CA ALA A 55 12.15 10.13 1.22
C ALA A 55 11.10 9.03 1.12
N ARG A 56 11.13 8.08 2.07
CA ARG A 56 10.21 6.96 2.17
C ARG A 56 8.83 7.54 2.50
N ARG A 57 8.18 8.11 1.49
CA ARG A 57 6.80 8.54 1.56
C ARG A 57 6.01 7.26 1.62
N PHE A 58 5.52 6.91 2.81
CA PHE A 58 4.55 5.84 2.98
C PHE A 58 3.32 6.20 2.16
N SER A 59 3.29 5.69 0.92
CA SER A 59 2.08 5.75 0.12
C SER A 59 1.03 4.90 0.83
N VAL A 60 -0.18 5.45 0.99
CA VAL A 60 -1.34 4.72 1.53
C VAL A 60 -1.52 3.39 0.80
N ALA A 61 -1.24 3.35 -0.51
CA ALA A 61 -1.25 2.12 -1.29
C ALA A 61 -0.26 1.05 -0.77
N GLY A 62 0.94 1.46 -0.34
CA GLY A 62 1.93 0.56 0.23
C GLY A 62 1.53 0.04 1.61
N ALA A 63 0.89 0.88 2.43
CA ALA A 63 0.35 0.46 3.72
C ALA A 63 -0.79 -0.55 3.55
N VAL A 64 -1.71 -0.30 2.62
CA VAL A 64 -2.81 -1.24 2.29
C VAL A 64 -2.27 -2.56 1.76
N ALA A 65 -1.29 -2.54 0.85
CA ALA A 65 -0.67 -3.75 0.34
C ALA A 65 0.00 -4.58 1.45
N LEU A 66 0.66 -3.92 2.41
CA LEU A 66 1.27 -4.59 3.56
C LEU A 66 0.21 -5.26 4.44
N VAL A 67 -0.89 -4.57 4.73
CA VAL A 67 -2.01 -5.12 5.52
C VAL A 67 -2.65 -6.32 4.83
N LEU A 68 -2.88 -6.24 3.51
CA LEU A 68 -3.40 -7.38 2.75
C LEU A 68 -2.42 -8.55 2.78
N ALA A 69 -1.13 -8.29 2.60
CA ALA A 69 -0.11 -9.32 2.67
C ALA A 69 -0.07 -9.99 4.06
N THR A 70 -0.18 -9.23 5.15
CA THR A 70 -0.19 -9.83 6.50
C THR A 70 -1.44 -10.65 6.77
N ILE A 71 -2.61 -10.22 6.29
CA ILE A 71 -3.86 -10.99 6.38
C ILE A 71 -3.72 -12.32 5.63
N VAL A 72 -3.19 -12.28 4.40
CA VAL A 72 -2.98 -13.51 3.60
C VAL A 72 -2.01 -14.45 4.31
N VAL A 73 -0.89 -13.94 4.83
CA VAL A 73 0.08 -14.75 5.57
C VAL A 73 -0.56 -15.38 6.81
N ALA A 74 -1.30 -14.60 7.61
CA ALA A 74 -1.98 -15.12 8.78
C ALA A 74 -2.99 -16.20 8.43
N TRP A 75 -3.78 -16.00 7.36
CA TRP A 75 -4.74 -16.98 6.87
C TRP A 75 -4.06 -18.28 6.44
N VAL A 76 -2.95 -18.19 5.68
CA VAL A 76 -2.17 -19.36 5.26
C VAL A 76 -1.62 -20.12 6.46
N VAL A 77 -1.10 -19.42 7.47
CA VAL A 77 -0.59 -20.05 8.70
C VAL A 77 -1.70 -20.79 9.43
N VAL A 78 -2.87 -20.18 9.61
CA VAL A 78 -4.02 -20.83 10.26
C VAL A 78 -4.48 -22.05 9.47
N ALA A 79 -4.58 -21.93 8.14
CA ALA A 79 -4.94 -23.05 7.28
C ALA A 79 -3.92 -24.20 7.38
N ALA A 80 -2.62 -23.90 7.35
CA ALA A 80 -1.56 -24.89 7.47
C ALA A 80 -1.58 -25.62 8.81
N LEU A 81 -1.76 -24.89 9.92
CA LEU A 81 -1.89 -25.48 11.26
C LEU A 81 -3.11 -26.39 11.35
N TRP A 82 -4.26 -25.92 10.84
CA TRP A 82 -5.50 -26.71 10.81
C TRP A 82 -5.34 -27.99 9.98
N THR A 83 -4.79 -27.89 8.77
CA THR A 83 -4.53 -29.05 7.91
C THR A 83 -3.57 -30.03 8.59
N THR A 84 -2.49 -29.53 9.20
CA THR A 84 -1.52 -30.38 9.91
C THR A 84 -2.20 -31.15 11.04
N PHE A 85 -3.00 -30.48 11.86
CA PHE A 85 -3.76 -31.12 12.94
C PHE A 85 -4.68 -32.22 12.39
N ARG A 86 -5.41 -31.95 11.30
CA ARG A 86 -6.27 -32.95 10.67
C ARG A 86 -5.52 -34.14 10.10
N VAL A 87 -4.35 -33.94 9.50
CA VAL A 87 -3.50 -35.03 9.02
C VAL A 87 -3.04 -35.91 10.18
N VAL A 88 -2.60 -35.31 11.29
CA VAL A 88 -2.20 -36.04 12.50
C VAL A 88 -3.38 -36.83 13.07
N GLU A 89 -4.55 -36.20 13.20
CA GLU A 89 -5.77 -36.86 13.67
C GLU A 89 -6.13 -38.07 12.80
N LEU A 90 -6.13 -37.91 11.47
CA LEU A 90 -6.43 -38.99 10.54
C LEU A 90 -5.40 -40.12 10.61
N ALA A 91 -4.12 -39.79 10.76
CA ALA A 91 -3.07 -40.79 10.93
C ALA A 91 -3.26 -41.61 12.22
N LEU A 92 -3.63 -40.95 13.32
CA LEU A 92 -3.95 -41.63 14.59
C LEU A 92 -5.18 -42.53 14.46
N VAL A 93 -6.25 -42.05 13.82
CA VAL A 93 -7.46 -42.85 13.58
C VAL A 93 -7.15 -44.06 12.70
N ALA A 94 -6.36 -43.89 11.64
CA ALA A 94 -5.94 -44.97 10.76
C ALA A 94 -5.10 -46.01 11.52
N ALA A 95 -4.15 -45.58 12.35
CA ALA A 95 -3.35 -46.46 13.17
C ALA A 95 -4.20 -47.24 14.18
N ALA A 96 -5.16 -46.57 14.85
CA ALA A 96 -6.09 -47.19 15.77
C ALA A 96 -6.98 -48.22 15.05
N ALA A 97 -7.56 -47.87 13.90
CA ALA A 97 -8.38 -48.78 13.11
C ALA A 97 -7.59 -49.99 12.62
N GLY A 98 -6.36 -49.79 12.14
CA GLY A 98 -5.46 -50.87 11.75
C GLY A 98 -5.11 -51.79 12.91
N TRP A 99 -4.83 -51.23 14.09
CA TRP A 99 -4.54 -52.00 15.29
C TRP A 99 -5.76 -52.79 15.79
N LEU A 100 -6.95 -52.17 15.80
CA LEU A 100 -8.19 -52.86 16.15
C LEU A 100 -8.49 -54.00 15.16
N GLY A 101 -8.35 -53.74 13.87
CA GLY A 101 -8.52 -54.74 12.82
C GLY A 101 -7.57 -55.93 12.98
N TRP A 102 -6.28 -55.66 13.23
CA TRP A 102 -5.28 -56.70 13.51
C TRP A 102 -5.66 -57.51 14.76
N ARG A 103 -6.01 -56.82 15.85
CA ARG A 103 -6.36 -57.47 17.13
C ARG A 103 -7.60 -58.35 17.02
N LEU A 104 -8.64 -57.88 16.32
CA LEU A 104 -9.87 -58.64 16.07
C LEU A 104 -9.63 -59.81 15.13
N GLY A 105 -8.77 -59.64 14.11
CA GLY A 105 -8.38 -60.71 13.19
C GLY A 105 -7.65 -61.85 13.90
N VAL A 106 -6.68 -61.52 14.76
CA VAL A 106 -5.94 -62.52 15.56
C VAL A 106 -6.88 -63.25 16.54
N TRP A 107 -7.82 -62.54 17.16
CA TRP A 107 -8.80 -63.14 18.06
C TRP A 107 -9.77 -64.09 17.37
N HIS A 108 -10.25 -63.75 16.16
CA HIS A 108 -11.14 -64.64 15.39
C HIS A 108 -10.38 -65.82 14.78
N GLY A 109 -9.17 -65.61 14.24
CA GLY A 109 -8.34 -66.70 13.72
C GLY A 109 -8.02 -67.76 14.77
N ARG A 110 -7.84 -67.35 16.03
CA ARG A 110 -7.65 -68.27 17.16
C ARG A 110 -8.90 -69.08 17.56
N ARG A 111 -10.11 -68.62 17.24
CA ARG A 111 -11.35 -69.33 17.60
C ARG A 111 -11.86 -70.28 16.51
N ILE A 112 -11.41 -70.10 15.27
CA ILE A 112 -11.86 -70.91 14.12
C ILE A 112 -10.86 -72.06 13.80
N GLY A 113 -9.64 -71.98 14.33
CA GLY A 113 -8.58 -72.99 14.13
C GLY A 113 -8.53 -74.13 15.15
N HIS A 114 -9.50 -74.25 16.06
CA HIS A 114 -9.70 -75.37 17.00
C HIS A 114 -11.06 -76.00 16.75
#